data_AF-A0A842N6L6-F1
#
_entry.id   AF-A0A842N6L6-F1
#
_cell.length_a   1.000
_cell.length_b   1.000
_cell.length_c   1.000
_cell.angle_alpha   90.00
_cell.angle_beta   90.00
_cell.angle_gamma   90.00
#
_symmetry.space_group_name_H-M   'P 1'
#
loop_
_entity.id
_entity.type
_entity.pdbx_description
1 polymer ?
#
loop_
_entity_poly.entity_id
_entity_poly.type
_entity_poly.pdbx_seq_one_letter_code
_entity_poly.pdbx_strand_id
1 'polypeptide(L)'
;MKKYVFEPSGRVVWIVVGRESEYQVLPESGYCDCSDFYFRVVDGEAGLCYHLMGQRLADALEEYEEVKEGDEFYEPLMEEWRLLSAGQAQ
;
A
#
# COMPACT_ATOMS: atom_id res chain seq x y z
N MET A 1 7.21 6.82 1.55
CA MET A 1 5.93 6.23 1.09
C MET A 1 5.47 6.97 -0.14
N LYS A 2 4.78 6.29 -1.04
CA LYS A 2 4.23 6.91 -2.24
C LYS A 2 2.71 6.94 -2.17
N LYS A 3 2.14 8.10 -2.45
CA LYS A 3 0.69 8.31 -2.61
C LYS A 3 0.44 8.57 -4.08
N TYR A 4 -0.05 7.54 -4.78
CA TYR A 4 -0.46 7.67 -6.17
C TYR A 4 -1.84 8.31 -6.22
N VAL A 5 -1.97 9.39 -6.99
CA VAL A 5 -3.23 10.07 -7.27
C VAL A 5 -3.46 9.98 -8.77
N PHE A 6 -4.46 9.20 -9.17
CA PHE A 6 -4.78 8.97 -10.57
C PHE A 6 -5.78 10.00 -11.08
N GLU A 7 -5.49 10.60 -12.23
CA GLU A 7 -6.32 11.61 -12.86
C GLU A 7 -6.93 11.06 -14.17
N PRO A 8 -8.20 11.41 -14.49
CA PRO A 8 -9.06 12.35 -13.79
C PRO A 8 -9.91 11.73 -12.66
N SER A 9 -9.87 10.41 -12.42
CA SER A 9 -10.77 9.77 -11.46
C SER A 9 -10.60 10.22 -10.00
N GLY A 10 -9.41 10.70 -9.63
CA GLY A 10 -9.04 10.98 -8.24
C GLY A 10 -8.82 9.72 -7.41
N ARG A 11 -8.65 8.53 -8.02
CA ARG A 11 -8.31 7.31 -7.28
C ARG A 11 -6.99 7.49 -6.54
N VAL A 12 -6.92 6.97 -5.32
CA VAL A 12 -5.72 7.03 -4.49
C VAL A 12 -5.25 5.62 -4.16
N VAL A 13 -3.97 5.34 -4.39
CA VAL A 13 -3.31 4.09 -3.98
C VAL A 13 -2.06 4.44 -3.18
N TRP A 14 -1.88 3.77 -2.04
CA TRP A 14 -0.69 3.93 -1.22
C TRP A 14 0.25 2.75 -1.42
N ILE A 15 1.52 3.08 -1.68
CA ILE A 15 2.60 2.11 -1.78
C ILE A 15 3.63 2.39 -0.70
N VAL A 16 3.82 1.42 0.19
CA VAL A 16 4.85 1.44 1.21
C VAL A 16 6.06 0.68 0.69
N VAL A 17 7.15 1.41 0.42
CA VAL A 17 8.41 0.80 0.00
C VAL A 17 9.13 0.28 1.24
N GLY A 18 9.19 -1.04 1.38
CA GLY A 18 9.99 -1.71 2.39
C GLY A 18 11.41 -1.99 1.92
N ARG A 19 12.16 -2.76 2.71
CA ARG A 19 13.54 -3.14 2.39
C ARG A 19 13.63 -4.15 1.24
N GLU A 20 12.70 -5.09 1.20
CA GLU A 20 12.74 -6.26 0.30
C GLU A 20 11.64 -6.22 -0.77
N SER A 21 10.62 -5.35 -0.62
CA SER A 21 9.50 -5.23 -1.57
C SER A 21 8.71 -3.94 -1.37
N GLU A 22 7.80 -3.69 -2.29
CA GLU A 22 6.76 -2.68 -2.22
C GLU A 22 5.44 -3.32 -1.75
N TYR A 23 4.70 -2.60 -0.91
CA TYR A 23 3.46 -3.08 -0.30
C TYR A 23 2.31 -2.15 -0.63
N GLN A 24 1.25 -2.71 -1.22
CA GLN A 24 0.01 -1.99 -1.38
C GLN A 24 -0.72 -1.86 -0.03
N VAL A 25 -1.10 -0.63 0.28
CA VAL A 25 -1.86 -0.28 1.48
C VAL A 25 -3.16 0.42 1.08
N LEU A 26 -4.26 0.00 1.70
CA LEU A 26 -5.57 0.64 1.60
C LEU A 26 -5.97 1.10 3.01
N PRO A 27 -5.60 2.33 3.40
CA PRO A 27 -5.69 2.79 4.79
C PRO A 27 -7.13 2.85 5.32
N GLU A 28 -8.07 3.23 4.46
CA GLU A 28 -9.49 3.37 4.79
C GLU A 28 -10.16 2.03 5.10
N SER A 29 -9.78 0.96 4.38
CA SER A 29 -10.23 -0.40 4.67
C SER A 29 -9.38 -1.09 5.73
N GLY A 30 -8.25 -0.48 6.14
CA GLY A 30 -7.31 -1.06 7.09
C GLY A 30 -6.55 -2.27 6.50
N TYR A 31 -6.39 -2.34 5.18
CA TYR A 31 -5.75 -3.47 4.50
C TYR A 31 -4.29 -3.16 4.13
N CYS A 32 -3.44 -4.19 4.22
CA CYS A 32 -2.09 -4.22 3.66
C CYS A 32 -1.82 -5.61 3.10
N ASP A 33 -1.15 -5.68 1.95
CA ASP A 33 -0.83 -6.94 1.27
C ASP A 33 0.38 -7.69 1.87
N CYS A 34 1.00 -7.19 2.94
CA CYS A 34 2.12 -7.84 3.59
C CYS A 34 1.70 -9.13 4.33
N SER A 35 2.61 -10.11 4.42
CA SER A 35 2.36 -11.37 5.14
C SER A 35 1.94 -11.16 6.60
N ASP A 36 2.56 -10.22 7.32
CA ASP A 36 2.21 -9.87 8.70
C ASP A 36 0.74 -9.44 8.88
N PHE A 37 0.14 -8.80 7.87
CA PHE A 37 -1.28 -8.48 7.92
C PHE A 37 -2.12 -9.76 7.94
N TYR A 38 -1.84 -10.70 7.04
CA TYR A 38 -2.56 -11.96 6.97
C TYR A 38 -2.36 -12.82 8.21
N PHE A 39 -1.13 -12.98 8.70
CA PHE A 39 -0.86 -13.89 9.82
C PHE A 39 -1.16 -13.31 11.20
N ARG A 40 -1.12 -11.99 11.36
CA ARG A 40 -1.23 -11.37 12.70
C ARG A 40 -2.46 -10.50 12.83
N VAL A 41 -2.84 -9.77 11.80
CA VAL A 41 -4.00 -8.85 11.88
C VAL A 41 -5.30 -9.61 11.65
N VAL A 42 -5.38 -10.44 10.60
CA VAL A 42 -6.58 -11.24 10.31
C VAL A 42 -6.85 -12.27 11.41
N ASP A 43 -5.81 -12.91 11.94
CA ASP A 43 -5.91 -13.87 13.04
C ASP A 43 -6.17 -13.21 14.41
N GLY A 44 -6.22 -11.87 14.47
CA GLY A 44 -6.55 -11.11 15.67
C GLY A 44 -5.43 -10.99 16.70
N GLU A 45 -4.22 -11.43 16.37
CA GLU A 45 -3.03 -11.31 17.23
C GLU A 45 -2.49 -9.87 17.33
N ALA A 46 -2.78 -9.04 16.33
CA ALA A 46 -2.38 -7.64 16.27
C ALA A 46 -3.49 -6.76 15.67
N GLY A 47 -3.57 -5.50 16.10
CA GLY A 47 -4.56 -4.55 15.56
C GLY A 47 -4.20 -3.98 14.18
N LEU A 48 -2.90 -3.83 13.89
CA LEU A 48 -2.37 -3.27 12.63
C LEU A 48 -0.98 -3.85 12.34
N CYS A 49 -0.64 -4.02 11.07
CA CYS A 49 0.74 -4.23 10.66
C CYS A 49 1.52 -2.90 10.70
N TYR A 50 2.85 -2.97 10.75
CA TYR A 50 3.67 -1.76 10.84
C TYR A 50 3.60 -0.90 9.56
N HIS A 51 3.26 -1.48 8.40
CA HIS A 51 3.04 -0.72 7.17
C HIS A 51 1.81 0.20 7.28
N LEU A 52 0.70 -0.30 7.83
CA LEU A 52 -0.50 0.52 8.11
C LEU A 52 -0.21 1.60 9.15
N MET A 53 0.55 1.27 10.19
CA MET A 53 0.96 2.26 11.19
C MET A 53 1.83 3.36 10.56
N GLY A 54 2.84 2.97 9.79
CA GLY A 54 3.73 3.90 9.10
C GLY A 54 2.98 4.77 8.10
N GLN A 55 2.05 4.20 7.33
CA GLN A 55 1.26 4.97 6.37
C GLN A 55 0.40 6.03 7.05
N ARG A 56 -0.26 5.68 8.16
CA ARG A 56 -1.06 6.65 8.93
C ARG A 56 -0.20 7.79 9.48
N LEU A 57 1.01 7.48 9.93
CA LEU A 57 1.97 8.50 10.39
C LEU A 57 2.42 9.39 9.23
N ALA A 58 2.78 8.82 8.09
CA ALA A 58 3.20 9.56 6.92
C ALA A 58 2.10 10.51 6.41
N ASP A 59 0.85 10.04 6.34
CA ASP A 59 -0.29 10.86 5.92
C ASP A 59 -0.58 11.98 6.94
N ALA A 60 -0.56 11.67 8.24
CA ALA A 60 -0.79 12.67 9.29
C ALA A 60 0.32 13.74 9.38
N LEU A 61 1.56 13.39 8.99
CA LEU A 61 2.71 14.28 8.99
C LEU A 61 2.97 14.95 7.63
N GLU A 62 2.18 14.61 6.61
CA GLU A 62 2.42 15.01 5.21
C GLU A 62 3.83 14.60 4.71
N GLU A 63 4.39 13.52 5.26
CA GLU A 63 5.72 12.98 4.94
C GLU A 63 5.63 11.81 3.95
N TYR A 64 5.28 12.13 2.71
CA TYR A 64 5.21 11.17 1.63
C TYR A 64 5.54 11.81 0.27
N GLU A 65 5.88 10.98 -0.70
CA GLU A 65 5.99 11.39 -2.10
C GLU A 65 4.60 11.27 -2.74
N GLU A 66 4.04 12.38 -3.21
CA GLU A 66 2.85 12.36 -4.05
C GLU A 66 3.25 12.11 -5.51
N VAL A 67 2.64 11.11 -6.13
CA VAL A 67 2.85 10.77 -7.54
C VAL A 67 1.54 10.96 -8.26
N LYS A 68 1.52 11.83 -9.27
CA LYS A 68 0.34 12.06 -10.13
C LYS A 68 0.48 11.24 -11.39
N GLU A 69 -0.54 10.46 -11.71
CA GLU A 69 -0.50 9.54 -12.84
C GLU A 69 -1.83 9.53 -13.60
N GLY A 70 -1.82 9.15 -14.88
CA GLY A 70 -3.04 8.98 -15.66
C GLY A 70 -3.81 7.72 -15.28
N ASP A 71 -5.15 7.77 -15.32
CA ASP A 71 -6.03 6.62 -15.11
C ASP A 71 -5.70 5.44 -16.04
N GLU A 72 -5.09 5.67 -17.20
CA GLU A 72 -4.62 4.64 -18.13
C GLU A 72 -3.54 3.73 -17.53
N PHE A 73 -2.82 4.18 -16.50
CA PHE A 73 -1.78 3.41 -15.82
C PHE A 73 -2.30 2.71 -14.56
N TYR A 74 -3.54 2.94 -14.15
CA TYR A 74 -4.10 2.33 -12.96
C TYR A 74 -4.04 0.80 -13.02
N GLU A 75 -4.64 0.19 -14.05
CA GLU A 75 -4.69 -1.27 -14.18
C GLU A 75 -3.29 -1.90 -14.32
N PRO A 76 -2.38 -1.39 -15.19
CA PRO A 76 -1.01 -1.91 -15.27
C PRO A 76 -0.24 -1.87 -13.95
N LEU A 77 -0.32 -0.75 -13.21
CA LEU A 77 0.38 -0.61 -11.93
C LEU A 77 -0.22 -1.52 -10.85
N MET A 78 -1.55 -1.68 -10.83
CA MET A 78 -2.22 -2.61 -9.93
C MET A 78 -1.79 -4.06 -10.18
N GLU A 79 -1.63 -4.46 -11.45
CA GLU A 79 -1.12 -5.77 -11.82
C GLU A 79 0.34 -5.95 -11.39
N GLU A 80 1.19 -4.96 -11.65
CA GLU A 80 2.60 -4.98 -11.24
C GLU A 80 2.76 -5.13 -9.73
N TRP A 81 2.09 -4.30 -8.94
CA TRP A 81 2.17 -4.37 -7.48
C TRP A 81 1.68 -5.71 -6.96
N ARG A 82 0.59 -6.26 -7.51
CA ARG A 82 0.10 -7.60 -7.12
C ARG A 82 1.14 -8.69 -7.38
N LEU A 83 1.88 -8.61 -8.49
CA LEU A 83 2.94 -9.57 -8.80
C LEU A 83 4.13 -9.46 -7.85
N LEU A 84 4.51 -8.23 -7.49
CA LEU A 84 5.56 -7.97 -6.49
C LEU A 84 5.20 -8.56 -5.14
N SER A 85 3.96 -8.36 -4.67
CA SER A 85 3.49 -8.93 -3.39
C SER A 85 3.41 -10.46 -3.41
N ALA A 86 3.00 -11.06 -4.54
CA ALA A 86 2.91 -12.52 -4.68
C ALA A 86 4.29 -13.22 -4.65
N GLY A 87 5.34 -12.54 -5.14
CA GLY A 87 6.72 -13.06 -5.10
C GLY A 87 7.27 -13.27 -3.69
N GLN A 88 6.64 -12.69 -2.67
CA GLN A 88 7.09 -12.72 -1.28
C GLN A 88 6.62 -13.95 -0.49
N ALA A 89 5.76 -14.78 -1.06
CA ALA A 89 5.23 -15.99 -0.42
C ALA A 89 6.11 -17.24 -0.61
N GLN A 90 7.36 -17.07 -1.06
CA GLN A 90 8.30 -18.15 -1.40
C GLN A 90 9.54 -18.15 -0.50
#